data_AF-A0AA40DP68-F1
#
_entry.id   AF-A0AA40DP68-F1
#
_cell.length_a   1.000
_cell.length_b   1.000
_cell.length_c   1.000
_cell.angle_alpha   90.00
_cell.angle_beta   90.00
_cell.angle_gamma   90.00
#
_symmetry.space_group_name_H-M   'P 1'
#
loop_
_entity.id
_entity.type
_entity.pdbx_description
1 polymer ?
#
loop_
_entity_poly.entity_id
_entity_poly.type
_entity_poly.pdbx_seq_one_letter_code
_entity_poly.pdbx_strand_id
1 'polypeptide(L)'
;MPSSSDGNTYNEAHQELAESLKRLYARGSYSDLEITCQGKSYPVHKAIVCPRSAFLAAACSGQFKEASDGRIDLSANDPKAVGAMISYLYCLDHLNSVEDPANSIQAPETCPELVAHTRVYILAEKYLIGGLKTLALRKFTTSVHDHFNVNSFL
;
A
#
# COMPACT_ATOMS: atom_id res chain seq x y z
N MET A 1 -38.25 -20.98 -2.56
CA MET A 1 -37.25 -20.43 -3.50
C MET A 1 -36.79 -19.10 -2.92
N PRO A 2 -35.59 -18.98 -2.34
CA PRO A 2 -35.08 -17.68 -1.90
C PRO A 2 -34.69 -16.84 -3.13
N SER A 3 -34.97 -15.54 -3.03
CA SER A 3 -34.92 -14.53 -4.08
C SER A 3 -33.51 -14.06 -4.41
N SER A 4 -33.28 -13.72 -5.68
CA SER A 4 -32.05 -13.19 -6.29
C SER A 4 -31.63 -11.78 -5.82
N SER A 5 -32.00 -11.36 -4.61
CA SER A 5 -31.80 -10.00 -4.08
C SER A 5 -30.49 -9.78 -3.32
N ASP A 6 -29.81 -10.85 -2.90
CA ASP A 6 -28.75 -10.75 -1.89
C ASP A 6 -27.38 -10.30 -2.46
N GLY A 7 -27.16 -10.43 -3.77
CA GLY A 7 -25.90 -10.09 -4.42
C GLY A 7 -25.63 -8.58 -4.58
N ASN A 8 -26.69 -7.77 -4.69
CA ASN A 8 -26.54 -6.32 -4.90
C ASN A 8 -26.27 -5.58 -3.57
N THR A 9 -26.97 -5.97 -2.51
CA THR A 9 -26.86 -5.37 -1.17
C THR A 9 -25.50 -5.61 -0.53
N TYR A 10 -24.87 -6.78 -0.78
CA TYR A 10 -23.52 -7.09 -0.29
C TYR A 10 -22.48 -6.14 -0.88
N ASN A 11 -22.58 -5.82 -2.17
CA ASN A 11 -21.64 -4.93 -2.85
C ASN A 11 -21.76 -3.48 -2.34
N GLU A 12 -22.97 -3.00 -2.07
CA GLU A 12 -23.23 -1.66 -1.52
C GLU A 12 -22.62 -1.49 -0.12
N ALA A 13 -22.81 -2.47 0.77
CA ALA A 13 -22.23 -2.44 2.12
C ALA A 13 -20.70 -2.43 2.10
N HIS A 14 -20.08 -3.19 1.19
CA HIS A 14 -18.62 -3.17 1.02
C HIS A 14 -18.11 -1.84 0.47
N GLN A 15 -18.85 -1.20 -0.43
CA GLN A 15 -18.52 0.11 -0.97
C GLN A 15 -18.59 1.19 0.11
N GLU A 16 -19.65 1.22 0.92
CA GLU A 16 -19.81 2.18 2.02
C GLU A 16 -18.65 2.09 3.03
N LEU A 17 -18.25 0.86 3.39
CA LEU A 17 -17.10 0.63 4.24
C LEU A 17 -15.79 1.10 3.58
N ALA A 18 -15.57 0.74 2.30
CA ALA A 18 -14.37 1.12 1.56
C ALA A 18 -14.23 2.65 1.42
N GLU A 19 -15.33 3.37 1.16
CA GLU A 19 -15.35 4.83 1.10
C GLU A 19 -15.04 5.46 2.45
N SER A 20 -15.53 4.87 3.54
CA SER A 20 -15.22 5.32 4.90
C SER A 20 -13.73 5.16 5.21
N LEU A 21 -13.10 4.04 4.82
CA LEU A 21 -11.65 3.84 4.95
C LEU A 21 -10.85 4.82 4.08
N LYS A 22 -11.27 5.06 2.83
CA LYS A 22 -10.66 6.07 1.95
C LYS A 22 -10.70 7.46 2.55
N ARG A 23 -11.80 7.84 3.22
CA ARG A 23 -11.92 9.13 3.92
C ARG A 23 -10.95 9.23 5.10
N LEU A 24 -10.77 8.17 5.87
CA LEU A 24 -9.77 8.13 6.96
C LEU A 24 -8.35 8.29 6.41
N TYR A 25 -8.02 7.59 5.33
CA TYR A 25 -6.72 7.74 4.65
C TYR A 25 -6.47 9.16 4.14
N ALA A 26 -7.46 9.76 3.46
CA ALA A 26 -7.30 11.07 2.83
C ALA A 26 -7.23 12.23 3.85
N ARG A 27 -7.93 12.12 4.98
CA ARG A 27 -8.03 13.22 5.97
C ARG A 27 -7.12 13.05 7.18
N GLY A 28 -6.76 11.82 7.54
CA GLY A 28 -6.01 11.52 8.76
C GLY A 28 -6.77 11.82 10.07
N SER A 29 -8.07 12.12 10.01
CA SER A 29 -8.88 12.39 11.21
C SER A 29 -8.91 11.18 12.13
N TYR A 30 -8.67 11.36 13.43
CA TYR A 30 -8.58 10.32 14.46
C TYR A 30 -7.31 9.44 14.43
N SER A 31 -6.28 9.86 13.68
CA SER A 31 -5.00 9.16 13.69
C SER A 31 -4.35 9.19 15.07
N ASP A 32 -3.79 8.06 15.47
CA ASP A 32 -3.13 7.82 16.76
C ASP A 32 -1.69 7.31 16.60
N LEU A 33 -1.19 7.36 15.35
CA LEU A 33 0.16 6.98 14.94
C LEU A 33 0.60 7.82 13.74
N GLU A 34 1.87 8.20 13.73
CA GLU A 34 2.51 8.87 12.59
C GLU A 34 3.59 7.97 11.98
N ILE A 35 3.50 7.67 10.68
CA ILE A 35 4.59 7.04 9.94
C ILE A 35 5.35 8.14 9.19
N THR A 36 6.67 8.18 9.28
CA THR A 36 7.49 9.14 8.52
C THR A 36 8.43 8.45 7.54
N CYS A 37 8.66 9.06 6.38
CA CYS A 37 9.61 8.54 5.40
C CYS A 37 10.20 9.71 4.59
N GLN A 38 11.50 9.96 4.77
CA GLN A 38 12.27 10.96 4.01
C GLN A 38 11.57 12.33 3.92
N GLY A 39 11.09 12.83 5.06
CA GLY A 39 10.41 14.14 5.15
C GLY A 39 8.90 14.12 4.83
N LYS A 40 8.36 13.01 4.33
CA LYS A 40 6.90 12.81 4.24
C LYS A 40 6.38 12.27 5.57
N SER A 41 5.22 12.77 6.01
CA SER A 41 4.51 12.28 7.18
C SER A 41 3.14 11.72 6.78
N TYR A 42 2.77 10.60 7.38
CA TYR A 42 1.54 9.87 7.16
C TYR A 42 0.81 9.67 8.49
N PRO A 43 -0.20 10.49 8.81
CA PRO A 43 -1.07 10.22 9.95
C PRO A 43 -1.91 8.97 9.65
N VAL A 44 -1.82 7.95 10.52
CA VAL A 44 -2.46 6.66 10.35
C VAL A 44 -3.12 6.17 11.64
N HIS A 45 -3.98 5.16 11.51
CA HIS A 45 -4.74 4.57 12.60
C HIS A 45 -4.17 3.20 12.97
N LYS A 46 -3.73 3.01 14.22
CA LYS A 46 -3.24 1.73 14.75
C LYS A 46 -4.26 0.61 14.53
N ALA A 47 -5.55 0.91 14.75
CA ALA A 47 -6.65 -0.03 14.55
C ALA A 47 -6.78 -0.55 13.10
N ILE A 48 -6.24 0.17 12.11
CA ILE A 48 -6.26 -0.22 10.70
C ILE A 48 -4.94 -0.87 10.30
N VAL A 49 -3.81 -0.25 10.66
CA VAL A 49 -2.49 -0.71 10.17
C VAL A 49 -1.93 -1.90 10.94
N CYS A 50 -2.16 -1.99 12.25
CA CYS A 50 -1.59 -3.06 13.08
C CYS A 50 -2.19 -4.44 12.75
N PRO A 51 -3.52 -4.62 12.63
CA PRO A 51 -4.09 -5.92 12.25
C PRO A 51 -3.65 -6.40 10.86
N ARG A 52 -3.11 -5.50 10.04
CA ARG A 52 -2.75 -5.73 8.64
C ARG A 52 -1.25 -5.85 8.40
N SER A 53 -0.44 -5.63 9.44
CA SER A 53 1.02 -5.80 9.42
C SER A 53 1.50 -6.26 10.78
N ALA A 54 1.97 -7.51 10.87
CA ALA A 54 2.52 -8.05 12.11
C ALA A 54 3.73 -7.23 12.61
N PHE A 55 4.51 -6.65 11.68
CA PHE A 55 5.60 -5.75 12.03
C PHE A 55 5.08 -4.47 12.72
N LEU A 56 4.10 -3.79 12.11
CA LEU A 56 3.56 -2.55 12.70
C LEU A 56 2.85 -2.82 14.03
N ALA A 57 2.17 -3.96 14.17
CA ALA A 57 1.60 -4.40 15.43
C ALA A 57 2.68 -4.58 16.52
N ALA A 58 3.79 -5.24 16.17
CA ALA A 58 4.91 -5.41 17.09
C ALA A 58 5.54 -4.05 17.46
N ALA A 59 5.78 -3.17 16.49
CA ALA A 59 6.33 -1.83 16.74
C ALA A 59 5.42 -0.97 17.64
N CYS A 60 4.09 -1.11 17.49
CA CYS A 60 3.13 -0.40 18.33
C CYS A 60 2.85 -1.09 19.67
N SER A 61 3.43 -2.26 19.94
CA SER A 61 3.30 -2.94 21.23
C SER A 61 4.22 -2.27 22.26
N GLY A 62 3.75 -2.14 23.51
CA GLY A 62 4.36 -1.33 24.58
C GLY A 62 5.79 -1.68 25.01
N GLN A 63 6.48 -2.56 24.29
CA GLN A 63 7.88 -2.93 24.49
C GLN A 63 8.85 -2.04 23.71
N PHE A 64 8.38 -1.26 22.73
CA PHE A 64 9.22 -0.42 21.88
C PHE A 64 8.92 1.08 22.04
N LYS A 65 9.89 1.93 21.67
CA LYS A 65 9.79 3.38 21.79
C LYS A 65 8.67 3.95 20.92
N GLU A 66 8.40 3.31 19.79
CA GLU A 66 7.34 3.66 18.85
C GLU A 66 5.94 3.55 19.48
N ALA A 67 5.77 2.66 20.46
CA ALA A 67 4.52 2.52 21.20
C ALA A 67 4.23 3.71 22.11
N SER A 68 5.26 4.29 22.74
CA SER A 68 5.15 5.50 23.57
C SER A 68 5.13 6.78 22.75
N ASP A 69 5.93 6.84 21.69
CA ASP A 69 6.14 8.07 20.92
C ASP A 69 5.05 8.28 19.86
N GLY A 70 4.30 7.22 19.52
CA GLY A 70 3.26 7.28 18.49
C GLY A 70 3.83 7.60 17.11
N ARG A 71 5.10 7.25 16.87
CA ARG A 71 5.80 7.53 15.62
C ARG A 71 6.68 6.37 15.19
N ILE A 72 6.63 6.02 13.90
CA ILE A 72 7.47 5.00 13.26
C ILE A 72 8.25 5.66 12.12
N ASP A 73 9.58 5.61 12.17
CA ASP A 73 10.43 6.15 11.12
C ASP A 73 10.84 5.07 10.10
N LEU A 74 10.39 5.25 8.85
CA LEU A 74 10.66 4.40 7.71
C LEU A 74 11.56 5.09 6.66
N SER A 75 12.35 6.10 7.05
CA SER A 75 13.20 6.88 6.13
C SER A 75 14.26 6.06 5.39
N ALA A 76 14.59 4.85 5.85
CA ALA A 76 15.47 3.91 5.16
C ALA A 76 14.84 3.23 3.92
N ASN A 77 13.57 3.50 3.61
CA ASN A 77 12.84 2.88 2.49
C ASN A 77 12.46 3.92 1.43
N ASP A 78 12.05 3.45 0.25
CA ASP A 78 11.59 4.31 -0.85
C ASP A 78 10.23 4.97 -0.49
N PRO A 79 10.11 6.32 -0.55
CA PRO A 79 8.88 7.02 -0.17
C PRO A 79 7.67 6.69 -1.04
N LYS A 80 7.87 6.34 -2.32
CA LYS A 80 6.77 5.93 -3.20
C LYS A 80 6.26 4.56 -2.77
N ALA A 81 7.16 3.62 -2.47
CA ALA A 81 6.80 2.30 -1.98
C ALA A 81 6.12 2.35 -0.60
N VAL A 82 6.57 3.22 0.31
CA VAL A 82 5.90 3.44 1.61
C VAL A 82 4.50 4.03 1.42
N GLY A 83 4.35 5.04 0.55
CA GLY A 83 3.02 5.58 0.22
C GLY A 83 2.07 4.52 -0.36
N ALA A 84 2.58 3.68 -1.27
CA ALA A 84 1.86 2.53 -1.81
C ALA A 84 1.42 1.55 -0.72
N MET A 85 2.32 1.17 0.19
CA MET A 85 2.00 0.30 1.32
C MET A 85 0.89 0.90 2.19
N ILE A 86 1.01 2.17 2.59
CA ILE A 86 0.03 2.81 3.47
C ILE A 86 -1.33 2.89 2.76
N SER A 87 -1.36 3.28 1.48
CA SER A 87 -2.61 3.26 0.68
C SER A 87 -3.25 1.87 0.65
N TYR A 88 -2.46 0.80 0.48
CA TYR A 88 -2.96 -0.58 0.49
C TYR A 88 -3.63 -0.96 1.82
N LEU A 89 -3.06 -0.53 2.94
CA LEU A 89 -3.57 -0.82 4.28
C LEU A 89 -4.96 -0.22 4.53
N TYR A 90 -5.41 0.75 3.72
CA TYR A 90 -6.78 1.26 3.76
C TYR A 90 -7.63 0.74 2.60
N CYS A 91 -7.08 0.77 1.39
CA CYS A 91 -7.87 0.67 0.17
C CYS A 91 -7.85 -0.72 -0.47
N LEU A 92 -6.95 -1.63 -0.06
CA LEU A 92 -6.70 -2.94 -0.69
C LEU A 92 -6.29 -2.89 -2.17
N ASP A 93 -6.24 -1.71 -2.76
CA ASP A 93 -5.72 -1.40 -4.09
C ASP A 93 -4.81 -0.19 -3.96
N HIS A 94 -3.64 -0.23 -4.58
CA HIS A 94 -2.59 0.76 -4.31
C HIS A 94 -1.57 0.91 -5.43
N LEU A 95 -1.92 0.70 -6.69
CA LEU A 95 -0.94 0.77 -7.77
C LEU A 95 -1.57 1.21 -9.09
N ASN A 96 -2.38 2.29 -9.07
CA ASN A 96 -2.83 2.94 -10.29
C ASN A 96 -2.11 4.30 -10.32
N SER A 97 -1.02 4.34 -11.09
CA SER A 97 -0.15 5.50 -11.40
C SER A 97 -0.02 6.57 -10.31
N VAL A 98 1.03 6.47 -9.46
CA VAL A 98 1.57 7.66 -8.80
C VAL A 98 2.50 8.35 -9.80
N GLU A 99 1.90 9.01 -10.78
CA GLU A 99 2.61 9.99 -11.59
C GLU A 99 2.85 11.20 -10.68
N ASP A 100 4.04 11.28 -10.10
CA ASP A 100 4.59 12.54 -9.61
C ASP A 100 5.04 13.32 -10.85
N PRO A 101 4.36 14.41 -11.27
CA PRO A 101 4.76 15.19 -12.45
C PRO A 101 6.09 15.96 -12.26
N ALA A 102 6.77 15.81 -11.13
CA ALA A 102 7.88 16.66 -10.71
C ALA A 102 9.26 15.98 -10.61
N ASN A 103 9.42 14.70 -10.98
CA ASN A 103 10.74 14.05 -10.84
C ASN A 103 11.10 13.13 -12.01
N SER A 104 11.37 13.75 -13.16
CA SER A 104 12.05 13.14 -14.31
C SER A 104 13.55 13.48 -14.27
N ILE A 105 14.32 12.75 -13.46
CA ILE A 105 15.78 12.67 -13.63
C ILE A 105 16.15 11.23 -13.95
N GLN A 106 16.82 11.10 -15.09
CA GLN A 106 17.12 9.87 -15.80
C GLN A 106 18.07 8.94 -15.03
N ALA A 107 17.70 7.66 -14.97
CA ALA A 107 18.64 6.54 -14.82
C ALA A 107 18.29 5.48 -15.90
N PRO A 108 19.27 4.69 -16.39
CA PRO A 108 19.14 3.94 -17.63
C PRO A 108 18.35 2.63 -17.46
N GLU A 109 17.64 2.23 -18.53
CA GLU A 109 17.29 0.85 -18.89
C GLU A 109 16.44 -0.02 -17.93
N THR A 110 15.48 0.55 -17.21
CA THR A 110 14.47 -0.27 -16.51
C THR A 110 13.07 0.30 -16.71
N CYS A 111 12.08 -0.56 -16.97
CA CYS A 111 10.66 -0.18 -16.94
C CYS A 111 10.34 0.35 -15.53
N PRO A 112 10.03 1.65 -15.36
CA PRO A 112 9.81 2.25 -14.04
C PRO A 112 8.72 1.53 -13.22
N GLU A 113 7.76 0.93 -13.91
CA GLU A 113 6.67 0.15 -13.33
C GLU A 113 7.14 -1.17 -12.70
N LEU A 114 8.02 -1.93 -13.38
CA LEU A 114 8.60 -3.16 -12.84
C LEU A 114 9.44 -2.90 -11.60
N VAL A 115 10.22 -1.81 -11.62
CA VAL A 115 11.00 -1.37 -10.47
C VAL A 115 10.08 -0.96 -9.32
N ALA A 116 9.00 -0.24 -9.59
CA ALA A 116 8.02 0.14 -8.57
C ALA A 116 7.38 -1.09 -7.90
N HIS A 117 6.93 -2.08 -8.69
CA HIS A 117 6.38 -3.32 -8.15
C HIS A 117 7.39 -4.13 -7.33
N THR A 118 8.65 -4.15 -7.76
CA THR A 118 9.74 -4.83 -7.02
C THR A 118 9.99 -4.16 -5.68
N ARG A 119 10.05 -2.82 -5.65
CA ARG A 119 10.22 -2.05 -4.41
C ARG A 119 9.07 -2.29 -3.43
N VAL A 120 7.84 -2.30 -3.94
CA VAL A 120 6.65 -2.60 -3.12
C VAL A 120 6.66 -4.05 -2.62
N TYR A 121 7.08 -5.02 -3.45
CA TYR A 121 7.19 -6.43 -3.04
C TYR A 121 8.18 -6.62 -1.89
N ILE A 122 9.38 -6.05 -2.00
CA ILE A 122 10.41 -6.12 -0.95
C ILE A 122 9.88 -5.49 0.35
N LEU A 123 9.20 -4.35 0.21
CA LEU A 123 8.62 -3.64 1.33
C LEU A 123 7.50 -4.45 2.00
N ALA A 124 6.63 -5.07 1.22
CA ALA A 124 5.56 -5.95 1.70
C ALA A 124 6.10 -7.15 2.49
N GLU A 125 7.19 -7.74 2.02
CA GLU A 125 7.86 -8.84 2.72
C GLU A 125 8.47 -8.36 4.04
N LYS A 126 9.19 -7.23 4.02
CA LYS A 126 9.80 -6.64 5.22
C LYS A 126 8.78 -6.31 6.31
N TYR A 127 7.62 -5.76 5.94
CA TYR A 127 6.56 -5.39 6.87
C TYR A 127 5.49 -6.48 7.06
N LEU A 128 5.71 -7.69 6.53
CA LEU A 128 4.84 -8.86 6.69
C LEU A 128 3.39 -8.63 6.25
N ILE A 129 3.20 -8.03 5.07
CA ILE A 129 1.90 -7.71 4.47
C ILE A 129 1.65 -8.65 3.29
N GLY A 130 1.14 -9.86 3.56
CA GLY A 130 1.02 -10.92 2.54
C GLY A 130 0.15 -10.57 1.33
N GLY A 131 -0.97 -9.86 1.54
CA GLY A 131 -1.83 -9.42 0.44
C GLY A 131 -1.17 -8.37 -0.46
N LEU A 132 -0.33 -7.49 0.11
CA LEU A 132 0.45 -6.49 -0.61
C LEU A 132 1.51 -7.16 -1.49
N LYS A 133 2.22 -8.16 -0.93
CA LYS A 133 3.20 -8.99 -1.64
C LYS A 133 2.58 -9.67 -2.85
N THR A 134 1.41 -10.28 -2.66
CA THR A 134 0.64 -10.95 -3.72
C THR A 134 0.20 -9.97 -4.81
N LEU A 135 -0.30 -8.78 -4.42
CA LEU A 135 -0.75 -7.76 -5.36
C LEU A 135 0.42 -7.18 -6.18
N ALA A 136 1.56 -6.91 -5.55
CA ALA A 136 2.76 -6.43 -6.22
C ALA A 136 3.29 -7.44 -7.25
N LEU A 137 3.32 -8.74 -6.91
CA LEU A 137 3.73 -9.81 -7.82
C LEU A 137 2.77 -9.95 -9.01
N ARG A 138 1.47 -9.86 -8.76
CA ARG A 138 0.45 -9.91 -9.82
C ARG A 138 0.66 -8.76 -10.81
N LYS A 139 0.77 -7.52 -10.32
CA LYS A 139 0.96 -6.36 -11.21
C LYS A 139 2.30 -6.41 -11.93
N PHE A 140 3.38 -6.82 -11.26
CA PHE A 140 4.66 -7.08 -11.93
C PHE A 140 4.52 -8.03 -13.13
N THR A 141 3.82 -9.15 -12.94
CA THR A 141 3.62 -10.14 -14.02
C THR A 141 2.80 -9.56 -15.17
N THR A 142 1.77 -8.78 -14.87
CA THR A 142 0.99 -8.05 -15.88
C THR A 142 1.87 -7.07 -16.65
N SER A 143 2.63 -6.22 -15.97
CA SER A 143 3.51 -5.26 -16.63
C SER A 143 4.60 -5.94 -17.46
N VAL A 144 5.11 -7.12 -17.04
CA VAL A 144 6.03 -7.91 -17.87
C VAL A 144 5.33 -8.34 -19.16
N HIS A 145 4.10 -8.84 -19.10
CA HIS A 145 3.38 -9.28 -20.30
C HIS A 145 3.09 -8.12 -21.26
N ASP A 146 2.72 -6.96 -20.72
CA ASP A 146 2.39 -5.77 -21.51
C ASP A 146 3.62 -5.15 -22.18
N HIS A 147 4.75 -5.11 -21.49
CA HIS A 147 5.98 -4.47 -21.99
C HIS A 147 6.90 -5.41 -22.77
N PHE A 148 6.83 -6.71 -22.50
CA PHE A 148 7.68 -7.73 -23.11
C PHE A 148 6.82 -8.78 -23.79
N ASN A 149 5.90 -8.35 -24.67
CA ASN A 149 5.13 -9.27 -25.50
C ASN A 149 6.10 -10.17 -26.28
N VAL A 150 6.30 -11.38 -25.78
CA VAL A 150 7.26 -12.39 -26.26
C VAL A 150 7.01 -12.81 -27.71
N ASN A 151 5.91 -12.38 -28.32
CA ASN A 151 5.59 -12.61 -29.72
C ASN A 151 6.21 -11.57 -30.69
N SER A 152 6.86 -10.50 -30.21
CA SER A 152 7.55 -9.54 -31.08
C SER A 152 9.00 -9.91 -31.41
N PHE A 153 9.50 -11.01 -30.84
CA PHE A 153 10.88 -11.50 -31.03
C PHE A 153 10.99 -12.78 -31.87
N LEU A 154 9.88 -13.25 -32.45
CA LEU A 154 9.81 -14.37 -33.41
C LEU A 154 9.31 -13.84 -34.76
#